data_AF-A0A357Z7P6-F1
#
_entry.id   AF-A0A357Z7P6-F1
#
_cell.length_a   1.000
_cell.length_b   1.000
_cell.length_c   1.000
_cell.angle_alpha   90.00
_cell.angle_beta   90.00
_cell.angle_gamma   90.00
#
_symmetry.space_group_name_H-M   'P 1'
#
loop_
_entity.id
_entity.type
_entity.pdbx_description
1 polymer ?
#
loop_
_entity_poly.entity_id
_entity_poly.type
_entity_poly.pdbx_seq_one_letter_code
_entity_poly.pdbx_strand_id
1 'polypeptide(L)'
;SDIQFTPGLEKTIYFGNADNSSWSINPYLYCNFSTVNYYESNVTRRLNGPRGPRAAQAIGPQITSTTVVQNKGFKLLNTDFSMPLSYENTHWLATFTPTYSIPFNKIETISTNTITSATGTTTNKVNSTPYSELHLNNQFYFQIGVTYKF
;
A
#
# COMPACT_ATOMS: atom_id res chain seq x y z
N SER A 1 14.09 6.11 -8.21
CA SER A 1 14.50 5.69 -6.86
C SER A 1 13.32 5.91 -5.96
N ASP A 2 12.86 4.86 -5.26
CA ASP A 2 11.70 4.98 -4.39
C ASP A 2 12.12 5.45 -3.01
N ILE A 3 11.40 6.44 -2.48
CA ILE A 3 11.58 7.00 -1.15
C ILE A 3 10.27 6.83 -0.41
N GLN A 4 10.36 6.17 0.74
CA GLN A 4 9.28 6.10 1.72
C GLN A 4 9.71 6.83 2.99
N PHE A 5 8.80 7.59 3.56
CA PHE A 5 9.02 8.36 4.77
C PHE A 5 7.80 8.22 5.69
N THR A 6 8.01 7.69 6.88
CA THR A 6 6.92 7.40 7.83
C THR A 6 7.17 8.11 9.16
N PRO A 7 6.96 9.43 9.24
CA PRO A 7 7.05 10.15 10.50
C PRO A 7 5.91 9.72 11.42
N GLY A 8 6.20 9.71 12.72
CA GLY A 8 5.19 9.46 13.73
C GLY A 8 5.52 10.06 15.08
N LEU A 9 4.50 10.09 15.92
CA LEU A 9 4.56 10.51 17.31
C LEU A 9 4.03 9.36 18.15
N GLU A 10 4.79 8.99 19.17
CA GLU A 10 4.42 7.94 20.11
C GLU A 10 4.66 8.43 21.52
N LYS A 11 3.79 8.03 22.45
CA LYS A 11 4.03 8.27 23.87
C LYS A 11 3.41 7.17 24.70
N THR A 12 4.23 6.45 25.44
CA THR A 12 3.73 5.52 26.46
C THR A 12 3.42 6.28 27.74
N ILE A 13 2.23 6.07 28.27
CA ILE A 13 1.77 6.58 29.56
C ILE A 13 1.47 5.37 30.44
N TYR A 14 2.17 5.29 31.56
CA TYR A 14 1.95 4.28 32.58
C TYR A 14 1.06 4.87 33.68
N PHE A 15 0.07 4.11 34.14
CA PHE A 15 -0.84 4.53 35.21
C PHE A 15 -1.36 3.34 36.01
N GLY A 16 -1.97 3.60 37.17
CA GLY A 16 -2.59 2.56 37.98
C GLY A 16 -1.60 1.49 38.47
N ASN A 17 -0.54 1.92 39.15
CA ASN A 17 0.48 1.02 39.70
C ASN A 17 0.05 0.58 41.11
N ALA A 18 -0.69 -0.52 41.19
CA ALA A 18 -0.89 -1.24 42.45
C ALA A 18 0.24 -2.28 42.59
N ASP A 19 0.52 -2.77 43.80
CA ASP A 19 1.73 -3.55 44.13
C ASP A 19 2.07 -4.70 43.18
N ASN A 20 1.10 -5.23 42.43
CA ASN A 20 1.28 -6.30 41.45
C ASN A 20 0.59 -6.05 40.10
N SER A 21 0.07 -4.85 39.82
CA SER A 21 -0.61 -4.60 38.55
C SER A 21 -0.31 -3.22 37.99
N SER A 22 -0.11 -3.17 36.67
CA SER A 22 0.18 -1.95 35.93
C SER A 22 -0.74 -1.81 34.73
N TRP A 23 -1.10 -0.56 34.42
CA TRP A 23 -1.74 -0.20 33.18
C TRP A 23 -0.80 0.65 32.35
N SER A 24 -0.82 0.43 31.04
CA SER A 24 -0.18 1.36 30.11
C SER A 24 -1.02 1.59 28.88
N ILE A 25 -0.96 2.82 28.39
CA ILE A 25 -1.52 3.20 27.10
C ILE A 25 -0.39 3.78 26.25
N ASN A 26 -0.34 3.40 24.98
CA ASN A 26 0.70 3.84 24.06
C ASN A 26 0.08 4.44 22.79
N PRO A 27 -0.60 5.61 22.88
CA PRO A 27 -1.09 6.28 21.69
C PRO A 27 0.05 6.55 20.71
N TYR A 28 -0.17 6.20 19.44
CA TYR A 28 0.69 6.56 18.35
C TYR A 28 -0.08 7.03 17.13
N LEU A 29 0.55 7.94 16.40
CA LEU A 29 0.08 8.46 15.12
C LEU A 29 1.22 8.35 14.12
N TYR A 30 1.01 7.60 13.03
CA TYR A 30 1.95 7.49 11.93
C TYR A 30 1.34 8.02 10.65
N CYS A 31 2.13 8.76 9.89
CA CYS A 31 1.77 9.21 8.55
C CYS A 31 2.71 8.53 7.56
N ASN A 32 2.18 7.87 6.55
CA ASN A 32 2.99 7.22 5.53
C ASN A 32 3.05 8.08 4.29
N PHE A 33 4.22 8.62 3.99
CA PHE A 33 4.50 9.29 2.74
C PHE A 33 5.35 8.40 1.86
N SER A 34 5.03 8.37 0.57
CA SER A 34 5.79 7.55 -0.35
C SER A 34 5.82 8.14 -1.73
N THR A 35 6.94 7.93 -2.43
CA THR A 35 7.01 8.05 -3.88
C THR A 35 6.55 6.78 -4.57
N VAL A 36 6.25 5.70 -3.82
CA VAL A 36 5.86 4.36 -4.31
C VAL A 36 4.57 4.48 -5.13
N ASN A 37 4.78 4.86 -6.36
CA ASN A 37 4.07 4.38 -7.52
C ASN A 37 4.76 3.03 -7.80
N TYR A 38 4.27 1.91 -7.23
CA TYR A 38 4.81 0.56 -7.48
C TYR A 38 4.79 0.14 -8.98
N TYR A 39 4.35 1.05 -9.86
CA TYR A 39 4.34 0.96 -11.31
C TYR A 39 5.09 2.14 -11.98
N GLU A 40 6.15 2.68 -11.37
CA GLU A 40 7.13 3.51 -12.11
C GLU A 40 7.86 2.68 -13.17
N SER A 41 7.83 1.35 -13.06
CA SER A 41 8.10 0.49 -14.21
C SER A 41 7.02 0.74 -15.25
N ASN A 42 7.34 1.53 -16.26
CA ASN A 42 6.69 1.40 -17.56
C ASN A 42 6.87 -0.06 -17.99
N VAL A 43 5.96 -0.95 -17.58
CA VAL A 43 5.97 -2.34 -18.01
C VAL A 43 5.54 -2.31 -19.47
N THR A 44 6.55 -2.18 -20.32
CA THR A 44 6.39 -2.15 -21.76
C THR A 44 6.46 -3.59 -22.24
N ARG A 45 5.31 -4.25 -22.32
CA ARG A 45 5.26 -5.64 -22.78
C ARG A 45 4.99 -5.66 -24.28
N ARG A 46 5.97 -6.13 -25.05
CA ARG A 46 5.76 -6.52 -26.45
C ARG A 46 5.08 -7.89 -26.47
N LEU A 47 3.81 -7.92 -26.86
CA LEU A 47 3.02 -9.16 -26.80
C LEU A 47 3.37 -10.14 -27.93
N ASN A 48 3.87 -9.63 -29.08
CA ASN A 48 4.25 -10.41 -30.26
C ASN A 48 5.73 -10.22 -30.65
N GLY A 49 6.63 -10.15 -29.67
CA GLY A 49 8.08 -10.05 -29.94
C GLY A 49 8.66 -11.34 -30.54
N PRO A 50 9.70 -11.27 -31.39
CA PRO A 50 10.40 -12.45 -31.88
C PRO A 50 10.98 -13.25 -30.70
N ARG A 51 10.66 -14.55 -30.60
CA ARG A 51 11.20 -15.44 -29.55
C ARG A 51 12.40 -16.21 -30.07
N GLY A 52 13.61 -15.81 -29.66
CA GLY A 52 14.86 -16.53 -29.90
C GLY A 52 15.82 -15.86 -30.90
N PRO A 53 17.09 -16.30 -30.96
CA PRO A 53 18.18 -15.64 -31.69
C PRO A 53 18.06 -15.70 -33.23
N ARG A 54 17.11 -16.46 -33.78
CA ARG A 54 16.81 -16.59 -35.22
C ARG A 54 15.34 -16.38 -35.55
N ALA A 55 14.57 -15.72 -34.68
CA ALA A 55 13.16 -15.46 -34.97
C ALA A 55 13.06 -14.37 -36.05
N ALA A 56 12.38 -14.70 -37.17
CA ALA A 56 12.03 -13.75 -38.20
C ALA A 56 11.24 -12.56 -37.61
N GLN A 57 11.34 -11.37 -38.23
CA GLN A 57 10.51 -10.23 -37.85
C GLN A 57 9.04 -10.66 -37.87
N ALA A 58 8.29 -10.37 -36.81
CA ALA A 58 6.90 -10.79 -36.69
C ALA A 58 6.08 -10.26 -37.88
N ILE A 59 5.47 -11.18 -38.65
CA ILE A 59 4.71 -10.91 -39.89
C ILE A 59 3.29 -10.39 -39.55
N GLY A 60 3.16 -9.57 -38.51
CA GLY A 60 1.87 -9.13 -37.98
C GLY A 60 1.98 -7.86 -37.13
N PRO A 61 0.83 -7.27 -36.76
CA PRO A 61 0.82 -6.00 -36.04
C PRO A 61 1.60 -6.09 -34.72
N GLN A 62 2.45 -5.10 -34.48
CA GLN A 62 3.22 -4.97 -33.25
C GLN A 62 2.31 -4.46 -32.14
N ILE A 63 2.09 -5.27 -31.12
CA ILE A 63 1.27 -4.90 -29.96
C ILE A 63 2.20 -4.60 -28.79
N THR A 64 2.15 -3.34 -28.33
CA THR A 64 2.87 -2.87 -27.16
C THR A 64 1.84 -2.42 -26.12
N SER A 65 1.94 -2.95 -24.91
CA SER A 65 1.14 -2.47 -23.77
C SER A 65 2.04 -1.69 -22.83
N THR A 66 1.66 -0.47 -22.46
CA THR A 66 2.33 0.37 -21.47
C THR A 66 1.36 0.76 -20.37
N THR A 67 1.68 0.45 -19.12
CA THR A 67 0.89 0.88 -17.97
C THR A 67 1.59 2.02 -17.26
N VAL A 68 0.87 3.11 -17.00
CA VAL A 68 1.40 4.34 -16.41
C VAL A 68 0.51 4.79 -15.26
N VAL A 69 1.13 5.04 -14.11
CA VAL A 69 0.47 5.71 -12.98
C VAL A 69 0.24 7.19 -13.31
N GLN A 70 -0.97 7.66 -13.10
CA GLN A 70 -1.34 9.06 -13.37
C GLN A 70 -0.91 10.00 -12.23
N ASN A 71 -0.81 9.47 -11.02
CA ASN A 71 -0.80 10.26 -9.78
C ASN A 71 0.62 10.42 -9.20
N LYS A 72 1.60 10.64 -10.08
CA LYS A 72 3.03 10.59 -9.74
C LYS A 72 3.45 11.62 -8.69
N GLY A 73 4.54 11.32 -7.99
CA GLY A 73 5.17 12.20 -7.00
C GLY A 73 5.13 11.66 -5.57
N PHE A 74 5.75 12.41 -4.66
CA PHE A 74 5.76 12.11 -3.23
C PHE A 74 4.43 12.53 -2.60
N LYS A 75 3.69 11.57 -2.04
CA LYS A 75 2.33 11.81 -1.51
C LYS A 75 2.13 11.12 -0.17
N LEU A 76 1.24 11.70 0.64
CA LEU A 76 0.67 11.05 1.82
C LEU A 76 -0.29 9.95 1.36
N LEU A 77 -0.01 8.71 1.75
CA LEU A 77 -0.80 7.53 1.38
C LEU A 77 -1.81 7.14 2.45
N ASN A 78 -1.42 7.18 3.72
CA ASN A 78 -2.33 6.92 4.82
C ASN A 78 -1.83 7.57 6.11
N THR A 79 -2.77 7.78 7.02
CA THR A 79 -2.49 8.12 8.41
C THR A 79 -3.13 7.08 9.30
N ASP A 80 -2.34 6.50 10.19
CA ASP A 80 -2.76 5.49 11.14
C ASP A 80 -2.68 6.07 12.55
N PHE A 81 -3.83 6.11 13.23
CA PHE A 81 -3.92 6.41 14.65
C PHE A 81 -4.23 5.14 15.42
N SER A 82 -3.46 4.84 16.45
CA SER A 82 -3.68 3.67 17.29
C SER A 82 -3.53 4.03 18.76
N MET A 83 -4.30 3.34 19.60
CA MET A 83 -4.24 3.56 21.05
C MET A 83 -4.18 2.23 21.81
N PRO A 84 -3.09 1.45 21.66
CA PRO A 84 -2.84 0.26 22.46
C PRO A 84 -3.01 0.54 23.96
N LEU A 85 -3.83 -0.28 24.59
CA LEU A 85 -4.01 -0.37 26.02
C LEU A 85 -3.52 -1.74 26.46
N SER A 86 -2.74 -1.79 27.53
CA SER A 86 -2.33 -3.03 28.17
C SER A 86 -2.53 -2.98 29.66
N TYR A 87 -2.96 -4.11 30.20
CA TYR A 87 -3.03 -4.39 31.61
C TYR A 87 -2.12 -5.57 31.90
N GLU A 88 -1.22 -5.40 32.87
CA GLU A 88 -0.33 -6.45 33.31
C GLU A 88 -0.48 -6.68 34.81
N ASN A 89 -0.50 -7.95 35.21
CA ASN A 89 -0.41 -8.41 36.59
C ASN A 89 0.50 -9.64 36.64
N THR A 90 0.82 -10.17 37.82
CA THR A 90 1.70 -11.33 38.05
C THR A 90 1.41 -12.51 37.14
N HIS A 91 0.13 -12.76 36.84
CA HIS A 91 -0.31 -13.92 36.05
C HIS A 91 -0.97 -13.59 34.73
N TRP A 92 -1.27 -12.32 34.44
CA TRP A 92 -2.11 -11.95 33.30
C TRP A 92 -1.54 -10.74 32.56
N LEU A 93 -1.55 -10.82 31.24
CA LEU A 93 -1.36 -9.69 30.34
C LEU A 93 -2.56 -9.64 29.40
N ALA A 94 -3.34 -8.57 29.49
CA ALA A 94 -4.42 -8.27 28.56
C ALA A 94 -4.05 -7.07 27.70
N THR A 95 -4.29 -7.15 26.40
CA THR A 95 -4.02 -6.06 25.45
C THR A 95 -5.26 -5.77 24.60
N PHE A 96 -5.47 -4.50 24.31
CA PHE A 96 -6.48 -4.01 23.40
C PHE A 96 -5.86 -2.93 22.53
N THR A 97 -5.77 -3.17 21.22
CA THR A 97 -5.15 -2.27 20.25
C THR A 97 -6.19 -1.83 19.23
N PRO A 98 -6.94 -0.75 19.49
CA PRO A 98 -7.78 -0.11 18.49
C PRO A 98 -6.91 0.71 17.54
N THR A 99 -7.17 0.58 16.25
CA THR A 99 -6.48 1.34 15.20
C THR A 99 -7.49 1.88 14.21
N TYR A 100 -7.30 3.15 13.85
CA TYR A 100 -8.08 3.84 12.84
C TYR A 100 -7.15 4.31 11.72
N SER A 101 -7.38 3.81 10.52
CA SER A 101 -6.61 4.09 9.33
C SER A 101 -7.41 4.97 8.36
N ILE A 102 -6.81 6.08 7.94
CA ILE A 102 -7.38 7.00 6.97
C ILE A 102 -6.49 6.96 5.73
N PRO A 103 -6.94 6.33 4.62
CA PRO A 103 -6.21 6.39 3.36
C PRO A 103 -6.38 7.75 2.68
N PHE A 104 -5.32 8.21 2.03
CA PHE A 104 -5.26 9.44 1.24
C PHE A 104 -4.65 9.15 -0.13
N ASN A 105 -5.04 9.94 -1.14
CA ASN A 105 -4.47 9.88 -2.49
C ASN A 105 -4.46 8.47 -3.11
N LYS A 106 -5.61 8.03 -3.64
CA LYS A 106 -5.70 6.80 -4.45
C LYS A 106 -4.62 6.73 -5.53
N ILE A 107 -4.13 5.54 -5.84
CA ILE A 107 -3.25 5.32 -6.99
C ILE A 107 -4.12 5.00 -8.21
N GLU A 108 -4.01 5.78 -9.28
CA GLU A 108 -4.70 5.51 -10.55
C GLU A 108 -3.74 5.06 -11.63
N THR A 109 -4.06 3.95 -12.30
CA THR A 109 -3.24 3.41 -13.39
C THR A 109 -4.04 3.30 -14.69
N ILE A 110 -3.41 3.71 -15.79
CA ILE A 110 -3.96 3.57 -17.14
C ILE A 110 -3.01 2.70 -17.94
N SER A 111 -3.56 1.64 -18.54
CA SER A 111 -2.86 0.80 -19.51
C SER A 111 -3.21 1.28 -20.92
N THR A 112 -2.19 1.70 -21.68
CA THR A 112 -2.29 2.07 -23.09
C THR A 112 -1.80 0.90 -23.94
N ASN A 113 -2.68 0.35 -24.75
CA ASN A 113 -2.36 -0.66 -25.74
C ASN A 113 -2.20 0.00 -27.10
N THR A 114 -1.01 -0.08 -27.67
CA THR A 114 -0.69 0.43 -29.00
C THR A 114 -0.53 -0.73 -29.96
N ILE A 115 -1.30 -0.72 -31.04
CA ILE A 115 -1.22 -1.70 -32.13
C ILE A 115 -0.73 -0.97 -33.37
N THR A 116 0.48 -1.31 -33.82
CA THR A 116 1.07 -0.77 -35.05
C THR A 116 0.98 -1.82 -36.17
N SER A 117 0.29 -1.47 -37.25
CA SER A 117 0.07 -2.31 -38.43
C SER A 117 0.52 -1.59 -39.71
N ALA A 118 0.59 -2.31 -40.84
CA ALA A 118 0.93 -1.72 -42.14
C ALA A 118 -0.03 -0.60 -42.59
N THR A 119 -1.26 -0.60 -42.07
CA THR A 119 -2.33 0.37 -42.37
C THR A 119 -2.40 1.54 -41.39
N GLY A 120 -1.56 1.57 -40.35
CA GLY A 120 -1.54 2.64 -39.35
C GLY A 120 -1.42 2.16 -37.91
N THR A 121 -1.36 3.11 -36.98
CA THR A 121 -1.26 2.87 -35.54
C THR A 121 -2.59 3.18 -34.86
N THR A 122 -3.08 2.25 -34.03
CA THR A 122 -4.26 2.45 -33.18
C THR A 122 -3.86 2.37 -31.71
N THR A 123 -4.49 3.19 -30.87
CA THR A 123 -4.25 3.25 -29.43
C THR A 123 -5.56 3.07 -28.67
N ASN A 124 -5.53 2.25 -27.62
CA ASN A 124 -6.66 2.04 -26.72
C ASN A 124 -6.19 2.21 -25.26
N LYS A 125 -6.92 2.98 -24.47
CA LYS A 125 -6.63 3.25 -23.06
C LYS A 125 -7.66 2.55 -22.18
N VAL A 126 -7.17 1.76 -21.23
CA VAL A 126 -7.99 1.03 -20.26
C VAL A 126 -7.59 1.45 -18.86
N ASN A 127 -8.57 1.72 -18.01
CA ASN A 127 -8.33 1.93 -16.58
C ASN A 127 -7.97 0.58 -15.94
N SER A 128 -6.74 0.47 -15.44
CA SER A 128 -6.20 -0.73 -14.81
C SER A 128 -6.01 -0.57 -13.31
N THR A 129 -6.62 0.46 -12.72
CA THR A 129 -6.53 0.76 -11.29
C THR A 129 -7.01 -0.43 -10.46
N PRO A 130 -6.21 -0.94 -9.50
CA PRO A 130 -6.60 -2.06 -8.66
C PRO A 130 -7.89 -1.78 -7.88
N TYR A 131 -8.68 -2.83 -7.61
CA TYR A 131 -9.96 -2.68 -6.90
C TYR A 131 -9.81 -2.06 -5.50
N SER A 132 -8.72 -2.38 -4.80
CA SER A 132 -8.38 -1.80 -3.50
C SER A 132 -8.16 -0.28 -3.55
N GLU A 133 -7.64 0.24 -4.66
CA GLU A 133 -7.40 1.66 -4.90
C GLU A 133 -8.67 2.41 -5.31
N LEU A 134 -9.68 1.70 -5.84
CA LEU A 134 -10.98 2.27 -6.20
C LEU A 134 -11.90 2.46 -4.98
N HIS A 135 -11.66 1.71 -3.89
CA HIS A 135 -12.54 1.67 -2.71
C HIS A 135 -11.77 1.97 -1.41
N LEU A 136 -10.91 2.99 -1.44
CA LEU A 136 -10.24 3.50 -0.26
C LEU A 136 -11.26 4.15 0.67
N ASN A 137 -11.52 3.48 1.78
CA ASN A 137 -12.41 3.92 2.84
C ASN A 137 -11.64 3.94 4.16
N ASN A 138 -12.10 4.77 5.09
CA ASN A 138 -11.57 4.76 6.44
C ASN A 138 -11.85 3.41 7.09
N GLN A 139 -10.86 2.86 7.79
CA GLN A 139 -10.96 1.55 8.43
C GLN A 139 -10.72 1.68 9.93
N PHE A 140 -11.67 1.16 10.70
CA PHE A 140 -11.48 0.92 12.12
C PHE A 140 -11.34 -0.59 12.34
N TYR A 141 -10.27 -0.99 13.01
CA TYR A 141 -10.05 -2.37 13.41
C TYR A 141 -9.44 -2.40 14.80
N PHE A 142 -9.53 -3.55 15.46
CA PHE A 142 -8.93 -3.72 16.76
C PHE A 142 -8.39 -5.14 16.93
N GLN A 143 -7.39 -5.26 17.80
CA GLN A 143 -6.84 -6.52 18.23
C GLN A 143 -7.00 -6.66 19.74
N ILE A 144 -7.42 -7.84 20.20
CA ILE A 144 -7.45 -8.19 21.63
C ILE A 144 -6.47 -9.34 21.84
N GLY A 145 -5.64 -9.25 22.88
CA GLY A 145 -4.74 -10.30 23.32
C GLY A 145 -4.93 -10.60 24.79
N VAL A 146 -4.87 -11.88 25.16
CA VAL A 146 -4.83 -12.33 26.56
C VAL A 146 -3.75 -13.39 26.68
N THR A 147 -2.84 -13.18 27.63
CA THR A 147 -1.72 -14.07 27.92
C THR A 147 -1.73 -14.39 29.41
N TYR A 148 -1.59 -15.68 29.73
CA TYR A 148 -1.37 -16.14 31.10
C TYR A 148 0.12 -16.37 31.34
N LYS A 149 0.64 -15.85 32.45
CA LYS A 149 2.04 -15.99 32.89
C LYS A 149 2.06 -16.97 34.08
N PHE A 150 2.95 -17.96 34.02
CA PHE A 150 3.17 -18.99 35.04
C PHE A 150 4.50 -18.77 35.75
#